data_AF-A0A932J111-F1
#
_entry.id   AF-A0A932J111-F1
#
_cell.length_a   1.000
_cell.length_b   1.000
_cell.length_c   1.000
_cell.angle_alpha   90.00
_cell.angle_beta   90.00
_cell.angle_gamma   90.00
#
_symmetry.space_group_name_H-M   'P 1'
#
loop_
_entity.id
_entity.type
_entity.pdbx_description
1 polymer ?
#
loop_
_entity_poly.entity_id
_entity_poly.type
_entity_poly.pdbx_seq_one_letter_code
_entity_poly.pdbx_strand_id
1 'polypeptide(L)'
;HPFLAPIAAGQCIRIMTGAVIPPDCDCVIPHEKVASISTSEIVLAAGSVKSGANCRRRGEDLAQGELAMSDGTLLQAAQIGMLASLGIAEIEVYRRLKVAFFSTGDELQALGNAPAAGMLYDSNRYSMQALLTRLGCETVDLGIVQDQPDAIRAALLQAAKEADVVLTSGGMAGGDADFTRRMMQELGDVHFWQLLMRPGRPFAFGHLQSGAKQATLFGLPGNPVALMISFYMLVRPALLRMMGVRAAPLPQLLVSMDAYAIPNEKLEEVAKQVLASRKQAHIDAIKQAQADFNEADMEYRYEVVKPHSSGHAFEVSYEGTQRGKTFFGYVGYVSNRKIFNLFVNTQFSFVAGRRDMFSEVLAGFAITLP
;
A
#
# COMPACT_ATOMS: atom_id res chain seq x y z
N HIS A 1 41.74 -16.54 -0.65
CA HIS A 1 42.89 -15.64 -0.92
C HIS A 1 43.22 -15.68 -2.40
N PRO A 2 43.69 -14.57 -2.99
CA PRO A 2 44.11 -14.57 -4.40
C PRO A 2 45.27 -15.55 -4.61
N PHE A 3 45.23 -16.30 -5.70
CA PHE A 3 46.34 -17.17 -6.12
C PHE A 3 47.33 -16.34 -6.94
N LEU A 4 48.59 -16.31 -6.49
CA LEU A 4 49.63 -15.42 -7.04
C LEU A 4 50.80 -16.18 -7.68
N ALA A 5 50.82 -17.50 -7.61
CA ALA A 5 51.87 -18.29 -8.25
C ALA A 5 51.62 -18.38 -9.77
N PRO A 6 52.67 -18.52 -10.60
CA PRO A 6 52.51 -18.66 -12.04
C PRO A 6 51.77 -19.94 -12.40
N ILE A 7 50.93 -19.87 -13.43
CA ILE A 7 50.26 -21.05 -14.02
C ILE A 7 50.90 -21.35 -15.37
N ALA A 8 51.55 -22.52 -15.49
CA ALA A 8 52.22 -22.89 -16.73
C ALA A 8 51.23 -23.33 -17.83
N ALA A 9 51.68 -23.32 -19.08
CA ALA A 9 50.88 -23.79 -20.20
C ALA A 9 50.38 -25.24 -19.97
N GLY A 10 49.09 -25.48 -20.22
CA GLY A 10 48.45 -26.76 -19.97
C GLY A 10 48.02 -27.01 -18.52
N GLN A 11 48.29 -26.08 -17.60
CA GLN A 11 47.80 -26.13 -16.24
C GLN A 11 46.52 -25.30 -16.07
N CYS A 12 45.77 -25.64 -15.03
CA CYS A 12 44.61 -24.87 -14.59
C CYS A 12 44.57 -24.89 -13.06
N ILE A 13 43.71 -24.05 -12.49
CA ILE A 13 43.48 -24.01 -11.05
C ILE A 13 42.00 -24.17 -10.76
N ARG A 14 41.70 -24.92 -9.69
CA ARG A 14 40.36 -24.94 -9.13
C ARG A 14 40.06 -23.58 -8.51
N ILE A 15 38.99 -22.95 -8.98
CA ILE A 15 38.53 -21.65 -8.50
C ILE A 15 37.09 -21.76 -8.00
N MET A 16 36.72 -20.92 -7.04
CA MET A 16 35.37 -20.82 -6.52
C MET A 16 34.74 -19.50 -6.96
N THR A 17 33.41 -19.46 -7.08
CA THR A 17 32.67 -18.24 -7.42
C THR A 17 33.04 -17.09 -6.48
N GLY A 18 33.32 -15.91 -7.06
CA GLY A 18 33.72 -14.70 -6.34
C GLY A 18 35.22 -14.58 -6.06
N ALA A 19 36.04 -15.60 -6.38
CA ALA A 19 37.49 -15.49 -6.28
C ALA A 19 38.09 -14.63 -7.41
N VAL A 20 39.22 -13.99 -7.11
CA VAL A 20 40.00 -13.22 -8.09
C VAL A 20 40.61 -14.16 -9.12
N ILE A 21 40.40 -13.87 -10.40
CA ILE A 21 41.00 -14.61 -11.51
C ILE A 21 42.54 -14.41 -11.49
N PRO A 22 43.35 -15.49 -11.53
CA PRO A 22 44.80 -15.35 -11.64
C PRO A 22 45.21 -14.58 -12.89
N PRO A 23 46.31 -13.80 -12.87
CA PRO A 23 46.75 -13.01 -14.03
C PRO A 23 46.97 -13.81 -15.30
N ASP A 24 47.36 -15.09 -15.17
CA ASP A 24 47.66 -16.01 -16.29
C ASP A 24 46.40 -16.72 -16.85
N CYS A 25 45.20 -16.37 -16.37
CA CYS A 25 43.93 -16.99 -16.77
C CYS A 25 42.94 -15.96 -17.33
N ASP A 26 42.16 -16.34 -18.34
CA ASP A 26 41.20 -15.45 -19.02
C ASP A 26 39.76 -15.97 -19.07
N CYS A 27 39.51 -17.18 -18.57
CA CYS A 27 38.19 -17.80 -18.55
C CYS A 27 38.04 -18.79 -17.39
N VAL A 28 36.80 -19.11 -17.04
CA VAL A 28 36.44 -20.13 -16.05
C VAL A 28 35.51 -21.15 -16.69
N ILE A 29 35.77 -22.44 -16.50
CA ILE A 29 34.89 -23.53 -16.94
C ILE A 29 34.14 -24.07 -15.72
N PRO A 30 32.78 -24.05 -15.72
CA PRO A 30 31.99 -24.68 -14.67
C PRO A 30 32.33 -26.17 -14.57
N HIS A 31 32.47 -26.69 -13.35
CA HIS A 31 32.89 -28.08 -13.15
C HIS A 31 31.92 -29.10 -13.79
N GLU A 32 30.65 -28.73 -13.92
CA GLU A 32 29.60 -29.50 -14.59
C GLU A 32 29.83 -29.65 -16.09
N LYS A 33 30.68 -28.81 -16.69
CA LYS A 33 31.04 -28.84 -18.12
C LYS A 33 32.39 -29.51 -18.38
N VAL A 34 33.05 -30.02 -17.35
CA VAL A 34 34.29 -30.76 -17.45
C VAL A 34 33.98 -32.22 -17.76
N ALA A 35 34.67 -32.81 -18.74
CA ALA A 35 34.42 -34.19 -19.18
C ALA A 35 34.95 -35.23 -18.18
N SER A 36 36.12 -34.98 -17.57
CA SER A 36 36.66 -35.78 -16.47
C SER A 36 37.62 -34.96 -15.61
N ILE A 37 37.69 -35.32 -14.31
CA ILE A 37 38.62 -34.73 -13.34
C ILE A 37 39.31 -35.88 -12.62
N SER A 38 40.64 -35.89 -12.64
CA SER A 38 41.48 -36.80 -11.84
C SER A 38 42.37 -36.01 -10.88
N THR A 39 43.24 -36.70 -10.13
CA THR A 39 44.23 -36.06 -9.26
C THR A 39 45.33 -35.32 -10.02
N SER A 40 45.55 -35.63 -11.30
CA SER A 40 46.62 -35.04 -12.11
C SER A 40 46.15 -34.43 -13.43
N GLU A 41 44.91 -34.67 -13.85
CA GLU A 41 44.40 -34.21 -15.15
C GLU A 41 42.97 -33.67 -15.08
N ILE A 42 42.66 -32.77 -16.02
CA ILE A 42 41.31 -32.29 -16.30
C ILE A 42 41.10 -32.39 -17.80
N VAL A 43 40.00 -33.02 -18.22
CA VAL A 43 39.63 -33.15 -19.64
C VAL A 43 38.46 -32.24 -19.95
N LEU A 44 38.64 -31.40 -20.98
CA LEU A 44 37.62 -30.50 -21.50
C LEU A 44 37.13 -30.99 -22.86
N ALA A 45 35.84 -30.81 -23.16
CA ALA A 45 35.34 -31.10 -24.50
C ALA A 45 35.97 -30.14 -25.53
N ALA A 46 36.28 -30.64 -26.71
CA ALA A 46 36.82 -29.80 -27.79
C ALA A 46 35.86 -28.62 -28.09
N GLY A 47 36.39 -27.40 -28.21
CA GLY A 47 35.60 -26.20 -28.47
C GLY A 47 34.75 -25.68 -27.29
N SER A 48 34.89 -26.27 -26.09
CA SER A 48 34.15 -25.84 -24.89
C SER A 48 34.70 -24.59 -24.19
N VAL A 49 35.89 -24.13 -24.59
CA VAL A 49 36.56 -22.97 -23.99
C VAL A 49 36.32 -21.73 -24.84
N LYS A 50 35.77 -20.70 -24.23
CA LYS A 50 35.59 -19.37 -24.83
C LYS A 50 36.31 -18.33 -23.97
N SER A 51 37.17 -17.53 -24.59
CA SER A 51 37.87 -16.44 -23.90
C SER A 51 36.89 -15.49 -23.21
N GLY A 52 37.19 -15.11 -21.97
CA GLY A 52 36.35 -14.24 -21.13
C GLY A 52 35.12 -14.91 -20.52
N ALA A 53 34.85 -16.19 -20.79
CA ALA A 53 33.66 -16.86 -20.28
C ALA A 53 33.69 -17.00 -18.75
N ASN A 54 32.55 -16.72 -18.11
CA ASN A 54 32.35 -16.83 -16.66
C ASN A 54 33.32 -16.00 -15.81
N CYS A 55 33.88 -14.93 -16.38
CA CYS A 55 34.67 -13.94 -15.68
C CYS A 55 33.88 -12.65 -15.52
N ARG A 56 33.84 -12.13 -14.29
CA ARG A 56 33.31 -10.79 -14.00
C ARG A 56 34.43 -9.77 -14.06
N ARG A 57 34.31 -8.76 -14.92
CA ARG A 57 35.31 -7.70 -15.08
C ARG A 57 35.17 -6.68 -13.96
N ARG A 58 36.30 -6.08 -13.58
CA ARG A 58 36.31 -4.98 -12.60
C ARG A 58 35.43 -3.84 -13.11
N GLY A 59 34.46 -3.44 -12.29
CA GLY A 59 33.55 -2.34 -12.59
C GLY A 59 32.47 -2.66 -13.62
N GLU A 60 32.20 -3.93 -13.94
CA GLU A 60 31.15 -4.28 -14.90
C GLU A 60 29.73 -3.99 -14.41
N ASP A 61 29.50 -4.07 -13.09
CA ASP A 61 28.20 -3.76 -12.46
C ASP A 61 28.05 -2.26 -12.12
N LEU A 62 29.14 -1.64 -11.66
CA LEU A 62 29.24 -0.21 -11.37
C LEU A 62 30.71 0.22 -11.42
N ALA A 63 31.02 1.20 -12.27
CA ALA A 63 32.39 1.69 -12.39
C ALA A 63 32.71 2.76 -11.34
N GLN A 64 34.00 2.92 -11.03
CA GLN A 64 34.44 3.96 -10.12
C GLN A 64 34.09 5.35 -10.68
N GLY A 65 33.46 6.18 -9.85
CA GLY A 65 33.02 7.53 -10.22
C GLY A 65 31.64 7.60 -10.86
N GLU A 66 30.98 6.46 -11.11
CA GLU A 66 29.59 6.44 -11.55
C GLU A 66 28.62 6.68 -10.40
N LEU A 67 27.44 7.19 -10.74
CA LEU A 67 26.37 7.45 -9.78
C LEU A 67 25.75 6.13 -9.29
N ALA A 68 26.08 5.72 -8.07
CA ALA A 68 25.51 4.53 -7.46
C ALA A 68 24.01 4.70 -7.10
N MET A 69 23.65 5.87 -6.57
CA MET A 69 22.29 6.16 -6.08
C MET A 69 21.98 7.64 -6.27
N SER A 70 20.79 7.96 -6.77
CA SER A 70 20.34 9.35 -6.94
C SER A 70 19.68 9.90 -5.68
N ASP A 71 19.78 11.23 -5.49
CA ASP A 71 18.97 11.96 -4.51
C ASP A 71 17.46 11.68 -4.70
N GLY A 72 16.75 11.60 -3.57
CA GLY A 72 15.34 11.27 -3.53
C GLY A 72 15.01 9.78 -3.72
N THR A 73 16.02 8.91 -3.69
CA THR A 73 15.81 7.45 -3.62
C THR A 73 15.33 7.06 -2.23
N LEU A 74 14.19 6.35 -2.16
CA LEU A 74 13.73 5.75 -0.91
C LEU A 74 14.61 4.54 -0.56
N LEU A 75 15.23 4.57 0.62
CA LEU A 75 16.08 3.48 1.08
C LEU A 75 15.24 2.25 1.49
N GLN A 76 15.38 1.17 0.72
CA GLN A 76 14.86 -0.15 1.05
C GLN A 76 16.02 -1.14 1.19
N ALA A 77 15.72 -2.42 1.45
CA ALA A 77 16.73 -3.45 1.69
C ALA A 77 17.81 -3.50 0.58
N ALA A 78 17.41 -3.37 -0.69
CA ALA A 78 18.34 -3.38 -1.83
C ALA A 78 19.31 -2.18 -1.79
N GLN A 79 18.79 -0.97 -1.54
CA GLN A 79 19.61 0.25 -1.44
C GLN A 79 20.60 0.17 -0.28
N ILE A 80 20.17 -0.34 0.87
CA ILE A 80 21.04 -0.54 2.03
C ILE A 80 22.16 -1.54 1.70
N GLY A 81 21.83 -2.66 1.05
CA GLY A 81 22.83 -3.65 0.63
C GLY A 81 23.84 -3.08 -0.36
N MET A 82 23.40 -2.24 -1.29
CA MET A 82 24.27 -1.57 -2.26
C MET A 82 25.23 -0.57 -1.59
N LEU A 83 24.75 0.25 -0.64
CA LEU A 83 25.62 1.15 0.11
C LEU A 83 26.69 0.38 0.90
N ALA A 84 26.28 -0.71 1.55
CA ALA A 84 27.20 -1.58 2.29
C ALA A 84 28.23 -2.24 1.37
N SER A 85 27.84 -2.70 0.17
CA SER A 85 28.78 -3.29 -0.79
C SER A 85 29.82 -2.31 -1.32
N LEU A 86 29.53 -1.00 -1.24
CA LEU A 86 30.46 0.07 -1.58
C LEU A 86 31.31 0.54 -0.40
N GLY A 87 31.13 -0.07 0.79
CA GLY A 87 31.84 0.33 2.00
C GLY A 87 31.39 1.67 2.59
N ILE A 88 30.19 2.14 2.23
CA ILE A 88 29.63 3.40 2.73
C ILE A 88 28.90 3.13 4.04
N ALA A 89 29.46 3.62 5.16
CA ALA A 89 28.92 3.40 6.49
C ALA A 89 27.79 4.39 6.86
N GLU A 90 27.88 5.63 6.38
CA GLU A 90 26.96 6.71 6.70
C GLU A 90 26.61 7.51 5.44
N ILE A 91 25.38 8.01 5.39
CA ILE A 91 24.87 8.86 4.31
C ILE A 91 24.00 9.97 4.89
N GLU A 92 23.94 11.10 4.18
CA GLU A 92 22.99 12.16 4.47
C GLU A 92 21.60 11.76 3.99
N VAL A 93 20.60 11.96 4.86
CA VAL A 93 19.19 11.66 4.56
C VAL A 93 18.30 12.81 4.99
N TYR A 94 17.12 12.91 4.38
CA TYR A 94 16.08 13.81 4.86
C TYR A 94 15.61 13.37 6.25
N ARG A 95 15.39 14.34 7.15
CA ARG A 95 14.75 14.06 8.44
C ARG A 95 13.37 13.43 8.23
N ARG A 96 12.90 12.68 9.23
CA ARG A 96 11.52 12.17 9.22
C ARG A 96 10.53 13.33 9.18
N LEU A 97 9.48 13.15 8.38
CA LEU A 97 8.35 14.07 8.33
C LEU A 97 7.52 13.89 9.60
N LYS A 98 7.21 14.99 10.29
CA LYS A 98 6.42 14.96 11.52
C LYS A 98 4.96 15.25 11.22
N VAL A 99 4.08 14.35 11.62
CA VAL A 99 2.65 14.39 11.28
C VAL A 99 1.81 14.33 12.55
N ALA A 100 1.07 15.40 12.83
CA ALA A 100 0.06 15.43 13.87
C ALA A 100 -1.28 14.93 13.32
N PHE A 101 -2.04 14.19 14.12
CA PHE A 101 -3.34 13.68 13.70
C PHE A 101 -4.34 13.57 14.84
N PHE A 102 -5.62 13.74 14.51
CA PHE A 102 -6.74 13.59 15.44
C PHE A 102 -8.02 13.16 14.73
N SER A 103 -9.00 12.73 15.52
CA SER A 103 -10.38 12.52 15.05
C SER A 103 -11.31 13.50 15.75
N THR A 104 -12.41 13.86 15.11
CA THR A 104 -13.47 14.70 15.68
C THR A 104 -14.84 14.08 15.41
N GLY A 105 -15.74 14.20 16.38
CA GLY A 105 -17.10 13.67 16.31
C GLY A 105 -17.63 13.31 17.69
N ASP A 106 -18.79 13.83 18.06
CA ASP A 106 -19.44 13.57 19.34
C ASP A 106 -19.87 12.10 19.50
N GLU A 107 -19.97 11.36 18.39
CA GLU A 107 -20.22 9.93 18.38
C GLU A 107 -18.97 9.09 18.73
N LEU A 108 -17.78 9.69 18.83
CA LEU A 108 -16.53 8.95 18.97
C LEU A 108 -16.14 8.70 20.42
N GLN A 109 -15.68 7.48 20.71
CA GLN A 109 -15.14 7.09 22.00
C GLN A 109 -13.78 6.39 21.91
N ALA A 110 -12.99 6.53 22.97
CA ALA A 110 -11.70 5.87 23.10
C ALA A 110 -11.82 4.35 23.32
N LEU A 111 -10.77 3.62 22.94
CA LEU A 111 -10.64 2.19 23.28
C LEU A 111 -10.49 2.00 24.79
N GLY A 112 -10.91 0.82 25.28
CA GLY A 112 -10.78 0.42 26.68
C GLY A 112 -12.04 0.66 27.53
N ASN A 113 -12.97 1.48 27.05
CA ASN A 113 -14.29 1.65 27.67
C ASN A 113 -15.33 0.73 27.01
N ALA A 114 -16.37 0.34 27.75
CA ALA A 114 -17.53 -0.33 27.15
C ALA A 114 -18.23 0.61 26.13
N PRO A 115 -18.82 0.09 25.05
CA PRO A 115 -19.52 0.92 24.07
C PRO A 115 -20.77 1.53 24.70
N ALA A 116 -20.77 2.86 24.85
CA ALA A 116 -21.97 3.58 25.26
C ALA A 116 -23.00 3.62 24.11
N ALA A 117 -24.28 3.79 24.46
CA ALA A 117 -25.35 3.83 23.47
C ALA A 117 -25.13 4.99 22.48
N GLY A 118 -25.11 4.68 21.19
CA GLY A 118 -24.90 5.67 20.12
C GLY A 118 -23.43 6.01 19.84
N MET A 119 -22.48 5.47 20.62
CA MET A 119 -21.05 5.75 20.45
C MET A 119 -20.36 4.71 19.56
N LEU A 120 -19.34 5.16 18.83
CA LEU A 120 -18.48 4.39 17.95
C LEU A 120 -17.03 4.51 18.44
N TYR A 121 -16.28 3.42 18.38
CA TYR A 121 -14.84 3.51 18.64
C TYR A 121 -14.15 4.29 17.52
N ASP A 122 -13.25 5.18 17.90
CA ASP A 122 -12.39 5.92 16.97
C ASP A 122 -11.35 5.01 16.33
N SER A 123 -11.72 4.34 15.23
CA SER A 123 -10.85 3.46 14.44
C SER A 123 -9.94 4.21 13.46
N ASN A 124 -10.34 5.42 13.07
CA ASN A 124 -9.61 6.22 12.08
C ASN A 124 -8.26 6.66 12.61
N ARG A 125 -8.18 7.07 13.89
CA ARG A 125 -6.93 7.50 14.51
C ARG A 125 -5.88 6.39 14.50
N TYR A 126 -6.25 5.17 14.87
CA TYR A 126 -5.35 4.00 14.80
C TYR A 126 -4.96 3.65 13.35
N SER A 127 -5.90 3.77 12.40
CA SER A 127 -5.60 3.58 10.98
C SER A 127 -4.57 4.57 10.48
N MET A 128 -4.75 5.86 10.78
CA MET A 128 -3.80 6.93 10.43
C MET A 128 -2.44 6.69 11.06
N GLN A 129 -2.39 6.34 12.35
CA GLN A 129 -1.14 6.04 13.04
C GLN A 129 -0.37 4.90 12.36
N ALA A 130 -1.06 3.79 12.05
CA ALA A 130 -0.46 2.64 11.39
C ALA A 130 0.05 2.98 9.97
N LEU A 131 -0.75 3.72 9.20
CA LEU A 131 -0.38 4.18 7.85
C LEU A 131 0.84 5.10 7.86
N LEU A 132 0.89 6.04 8.79
CA LEU A 132 2.02 6.98 8.94
C LEU A 132 3.28 6.28 9.43
N THR A 133 3.15 5.38 10.40
CA THR A 133 4.26 4.57 10.92
C THR A 133 4.87 3.72 9.81
N ARG A 134 4.03 3.10 8.98
CA ARG A 134 4.46 2.33 7.81
C ARG A 134 5.22 3.18 6.77
N LEU A 135 4.91 4.47 6.67
CA LEU A 135 5.66 5.41 5.81
C LEU A 135 6.95 5.93 6.47
N GLY A 136 7.22 5.60 7.73
CA GLY A 136 8.39 6.09 8.46
C GLY A 136 8.27 7.52 8.98
N CYS A 137 7.04 8.06 9.07
CA CYS A 137 6.80 9.37 9.66
C CYS A 137 6.98 9.35 11.19
N GLU A 138 7.36 10.50 11.76
CA GLU A 138 7.20 10.76 13.20
C GLU A 138 5.76 11.20 13.45
N THR A 139 5.08 10.59 14.42
CA THR A 139 3.64 10.77 14.63
C THR A 139 3.35 11.51 15.94
N VAL A 140 2.40 12.44 15.91
CA VAL A 140 1.87 13.15 17.10
C VAL A 140 0.37 12.90 17.18
N ASP A 141 -0.05 12.06 18.11
CA ASP A 141 -1.45 11.71 18.30
C ASP A 141 -2.11 12.70 19.26
N LEU A 142 -3.06 13.49 18.77
CA LEU A 142 -3.79 14.47 19.57
C LEU A 142 -5.15 13.93 20.07
N GLY A 143 -5.45 12.65 19.83
CA GLY A 143 -6.63 11.98 20.37
C GLY A 143 -7.94 12.29 19.65
N ILE A 144 -9.04 12.17 20.40
CA ILE A 144 -10.38 12.57 19.98
C ILE A 144 -10.59 14.01 20.45
N VAL A 145 -10.80 14.91 19.50
CA VAL A 145 -11.11 16.31 19.76
C VAL A 145 -12.62 16.45 19.82
N GLN A 146 -13.10 17.13 20.86
CA GLN A 146 -14.53 17.41 21.03
C GLN A 146 -15.03 18.32 19.91
N ASP A 147 -16.26 18.13 19.45
CA ASP A 147 -16.85 18.94 18.38
C ASP A 147 -17.32 20.31 18.90
N GLN A 148 -16.36 21.06 19.44
CA GLN A 148 -16.54 22.37 20.05
C GLN A 148 -15.51 23.36 19.47
N PRO A 149 -15.89 24.61 19.15
CA PRO A 149 -15.01 25.57 18.49
C PRO A 149 -13.65 25.74 19.17
N ASP A 150 -13.64 25.92 20.50
CA ASP A 150 -12.41 26.16 21.26
C ASP A 150 -11.49 24.95 21.29
N ALA A 151 -12.06 23.74 21.42
CA ALA A 151 -11.31 22.48 21.41
C ALA A 151 -10.67 22.23 20.04
N ILE A 152 -11.43 22.40 18.96
CA ILE A 152 -10.94 22.25 17.59
C ILE A 152 -9.86 23.29 17.28
N ARG A 153 -10.10 24.55 17.67
CA ARG A 153 -9.13 25.63 17.47
C ARG A 153 -7.81 25.34 18.19
N ALA A 154 -7.87 24.90 19.45
CA ALA A 154 -6.70 24.54 20.23
C ALA A 154 -5.93 23.38 19.58
N ALA A 155 -6.64 22.32 19.16
CA ALA A 155 -6.04 21.16 18.51
C ALA A 155 -5.36 21.52 17.18
N LEU A 156 -6.00 22.31 16.32
CA LEU A 156 -5.43 22.75 15.04
C LEU A 156 -4.17 23.62 15.25
N LEU A 157 -4.20 24.54 16.21
CA LEU A 157 -3.04 25.39 16.54
C LEU A 157 -1.87 24.59 17.12
N GLN A 158 -2.16 23.63 18.00
CA GLN A 158 -1.16 22.73 18.57
C GLN A 158 -0.54 21.86 17.47
N ALA A 159 -1.37 21.24 16.62
CA ALA A 159 -0.94 20.42 15.50
C ALA A 159 -0.01 21.21 14.56
N ALA A 160 -0.42 22.42 14.16
CA ALA A 160 0.38 23.27 13.28
C ALA A 160 1.68 23.76 13.91
N LYS A 161 1.72 23.94 15.24
CA LYS A 161 2.94 24.29 15.98
C LYS A 161 3.91 23.12 16.02
N GLU A 162 3.43 21.90 16.25
CA GLU A 162 4.27 20.75 16.57
C GLU A 162 4.67 19.91 15.35
N ALA A 163 3.89 19.94 14.26
CA ALA A 163 4.10 19.07 13.10
C ALA A 163 4.30 19.84 11.78
N ASP A 164 4.79 19.14 10.76
CA ASP A 164 4.90 19.65 9.38
C ASP A 164 3.57 19.43 8.62
N VAL A 165 2.84 18.38 9.01
CA VAL A 165 1.57 17.99 8.43
C VAL A 165 0.55 17.73 9.54
N VAL A 166 -0.70 18.10 9.28
CA VAL A 166 -1.86 17.82 10.12
C VAL A 166 -2.85 16.94 9.36
N LEU A 167 -3.21 15.79 9.90
CA LEU A 167 -4.29 14.94 9.40
C LEU A 167 -5.48 14.98 10.36
N THR A 168 -6.69 15.12 9.84
CA THR A 168 -7.90 14.98 10.66
C THR A 168 -8.92 14.09 9.97
N SER A 169 -9.73 13.39 10.77
CA SER A 169 -10.88 12.64 10.30
C SER A 169 -12.15 13.07 11.04
N GLY A 170 -13.26 13.16 10.31
CA GLY A 170 -14.53 13.68 10.84
C GLY A 170 -14.71 15.18 10.57
N GLY A 171 -15.95 15.68 10.69
CA GLY A 171 -16.26 17.11 10.47
C GLY A 171 -16.05 17.61 9.03
N MET A 172 -16.06 16.71 8.04
CA MET A 172 -15.83 17.02 6.61
C MET A 172 -17.10 16.89 5.75
N ALA A 173 -18.23 16.47 6.30
CA ALA A 173 -19.49 16.36 5.57
C ALA A 173 -20.33 17.59 5.91
N GLY A 174 -20.36 18.58 5.02
CA GLY A 174 -20.84 19.95 5.29
C GLY A 174 -22.29 20.06 5.77
N GLY A 175 -22.53 19.76 7.04
CA GLY A 175 -23.74 20.09 7.77
C GLY A 175 -23.65 21.47 8.43
N ASP A 176 -24.79 21.99 8.87
CA ASP A 176 -24.94 23.36 9.40
C ASP A 176 -24.12 23.64 10.69
N ALA A 177 -23.52 22.61 11.29
CA ALA A 177 -22.75 22.68 12.53
C ALA A 177 -21.23 22.42 12.37
N ASP A 178 -20.66 22.48 11.16
CA ASP A 178 -19.27 22.05 10.90
C ASP A 178 -18.22 23.05 11.42
N PHE A 179 -18.05 23.14 12.75
CA PHE A 179 -17.06 23.99 13.42
C PHE A 179 -15.64 23.75 12.91
N THR A 180 -15.34 22.49 12.56
CA THR A 180 -14.07 22.07 11.98
C THR A 180 -13.73 22.85 10.72
N ARG A 181 -14.68 22.97 9.77
CA ARG A 181 -14.45 23.70 8.52
C ARG A 181 -14.19 25.18 8.78
N ARG A 182 -15.00 25.79 9.66
CA ARG A 182 -14.87 27.21 10.01
C ARG A 182 -13.50 27.49 10.63
N MET A 183 -13.09 26.69 11.63
CA MET A 183 -11.79 26.87 12.29
C MET A 183 -10.61 26.67 11.34
N MET A 184 -10.70 25.73 10.39
CA MET A 184 -9.68 25.56 9.35
C MET A 184 -9.52 26.80 8.46
N GLN A 185 -10.63 27.44 8.09
CA GLN A 185 -10.61 28.67 7.27
C GLN A 185 -10.15 29.90 8.05
N GLU A 186 -10.43 29.96 9.35
CA GLU A 186 -9.96 31.05 10.22
C GLU A 186 -8.47 30.94 10.52
N LEU A 187 -7.94 29.72 10.67
CA LEU A 187 -6.55 29.46 11.05
C LEU A 187 -5.60 29.29 9.86
N GLY A 188 -6.12 29.36 8.62
CA GLY A 188 -5.30 29.14 7.45
C GLY A 188 -6.05 29.18 6.12
N ASP A 189 -5.31 28.92 5.04
CA ASP A 189 -5.86 28.84 3.69
C ASP A 189 -6.18 27.37 3.38
N VAL A 190 -7.44 26.99 3.62
CA VAL A 190 -7.91 25.61 3.50
C VAL A 190 -9.08 25.54 2.51
N HIS A 191 -8.92 24.71 1.49
CA HIS A 191 -9.92 24.44 0.49
C HIS A 191 -10.65 23.13 0.78
N PHE A 192 -11.96 23.14 0.54
CA PHE A 192 -12.82 21.96 0.69
C PHE A 192 -13.28 21.50 -0.69
N TRP A 193 -12.93 20.28 -1.04
CA TRP A 193 -13.22 19.68 -2.32
C TRP A 193 -14.31 18.61 -2.22
N GLN A 194 -15.02 18.45 -3.33
CA GLN A 194 -15.94 17.36 -3.60
C GLN A 194 -15.34 16.56 -4.75
N LEU A 195 -14.45 15.63 -4.41
CA LEU A 195 -13.70 14.83 -5.36
C LEU A 195 -14.61 13.87 -6.12
N LEU A 196 -14.36 13.71 -7.42
CA LEU A 196 -15.00 12.70 -8.26
C LEU A 196 -14.37 11.33 -7.99
N MET A 197 -14.40 10.90 -6.73
CA MET A 197 -13.90 9.62 -6.27
C MET A 197 -14.93 8.93 -5.38
N ARG A 198 -14.92 7.60 -5.37
CA ARG A 198 -15.75 6.81 -4.49
C ARG A 198 -15.00 5.58 -3.95
N PRO A 199 -15.07 5.34 -2.63
CA PRO A 199 -15.51 6.27 -1.59
C PRO A 199 -14.49 7.42 -1.40
N GLY A 200 -14.82 8.45 -0.62
CA GLY A 200 -13.90 9.58 -0.33
C GLY A 200 -14.20 10.90 -1.02
N ARG A 201 -15.47 11.15 -1.36
CA ARG A 201 -15.91 12.39 -2.00
C ARG A 201 -15.50 13.68 -1.25
N PRO A 202 -15.74 13.85 0.07
CA PRO A 202 -15.31 15.05 0.78
C PRO A 202 -13.82 14.98 1.14
N PHE A 203 -13.08 16.04 0.84
CA PHE A 203 -11.66 16.16 1.21
C PHE A 203 -11.30 17.62 1.47
N ALA A 204 -10.48 17.90 2.48
CA ALA A 204 -9.94 19.24 2.69
C ALA A 204 -8.43 19.23 2.50
N PHE A 205 -7.90 20.30 1.92
CA PHE A 205 -6.47 20.49 1.70
C PHE A 205 -6.10 21.95 1.82
N GLY A 206 -4.95 22.22 2.44
CA GLY A 206 -4.41 23.56 2.49
C GLY A 206 -3.32 23.70 3.53
N HIS A 207 -3.20 24.89 4.10
CA HIS A 207 -2.16 25.20 5.07
C HIS A 207 -2.74 25.88 6.30
N LEU A 208 -2.31 25.43 7.48
CA LEU A 208 -2.55 26.10 8.75
C LEU A 208 -1.36 26.96 9.12
N GLN A 209 -1.60 28.11 9.75
CA GLN A 209 -0.54 28.95 10.31
C GLN A 209 -0.58 28.95 11.85
N SER A 210 0.59 28.82 12.46
CA SER A 210 0.78 28.95 13.90
C SER A 210 2.06 29.75 14.16
N GLY A 211 1.89 31.07 14.36
CA GLY A 211 3.00 32.02 14.44
C GLY A 211 3.79 32.05 13.11
N ALA A 212 5.11 31.84 13.18
CA ALA A 212 5.97 31.80 11.99
C ALA A 212 5.98 30.43 11.28
N LYS A 213 5.33 29.40 11.84
CA LYS A 213 5.31 28.05 11.29
C LYS A 213 4.03 27.81 10.47
N GLN A 214 4.20 27.16 9.33
CA GLN A 214 3.11 26.67 8.50
C GLN A 214 3.12 25.14 8.48
N ALA A 215 1.94 24.53 8.58
CA ALA A 215 1.76 23.10 8.44
C ALA A 215 0.76 22.79 7.32
N THR A 216 1.02 21.74 6.54
CA THR A 216 0.09 21.28 5.50
C THR A 216 -1.04 20.48 6.16
N LEU A 217 -2.29 20.80 5.83
CA LEU A 217 -3.47 20.13 6.36
C LEU A 217 -4.07 19.20 5.31
N PHE A 218 -4.47 18.00 5.75
CA PHE A 218 -5.39 17.14 5.02
C PHE A 218 -6.59 16.76 5.91
N GLY A 219 -7.78 17.15 5.49
CA GLY A 219 -9.04 16.72 6.11
C GLY A 219 -9.61 15.52 5.38
N LEU A 220 -9.68 14.39 6.08
CA LEU A 220 -10.08 13.10 5.54
C LEU A 220 -11.55 12.79 5.89
N PRO A 221 -12.24 11.99 5.05
CA PRO A 221 -13.58 11.51 5.37
C PRO A 221 -13.65 10.79 6.73
N GLY A 222 -14.78 10.90 7.43
CA GLY A 222 -15.01 10.16 8.68
C GLY A 222 -15.27 8.66 8.47
N ASN A 223 -15.69 8.23 7.27
CA ASN A 223 -15.84 6.82 6.96
C ASN A 223 -14.46 6.14 6.86
N PRO A 224 -14.18 5.04 7.59
CA PRO A 224 -12.83 4.49 7.65
C PRO A 224 -12.27 3.97 6.32
N VAL A 225 -13.12 3.38 5.46
CA VAL A 225 -12.71 2.95 4.11
C VAL A 225 -12.38 4.15 3.23
N ALA A 226 -13.23 5.17 3.27
CA ALA A 226 -13.03 6.42 2.53
C ALA A 226 -11.75 7.15 2.98
N LEU A 227 -11.46 7.15 4.28
CA LEU A 227 -10.23 7.68 4.85
C LEU A 227 -9.00 6.99 4.28
N MET A 228 -8.97 5.65 4.34
CA MET A 228 -7.81 4.88 3.86
C MET A 228 -7.57 5.10 2.37
N ILE A 229 -8.62 5.12 1.56
CA ILE A 229 -8.50 5.36 0.11
C ILE A 229 -8.01 6.78 -0.15
N SER A 230 -8.57 7.78 0.54
CA SER A 230 -8.10 9.18 0.44
C SER A 230 -6.65 9.32 0.86
N PHE A 231 -6.23 8.58 1.90
CA PHE A 231 -4.83 8.55 2.32
C PHE A 231 -3.93 8.00 1.22
N TYR A 232 -4.21 6.81 0.68
CA TYR A 232 -3.34 6.20 -0.33
C TYR A 232 -3.29 6.98 -1.64
N MET A 233 -4.42 7.56 -2.05
CA MET A 233 -4.53 8.27 -3.33
C MET A 233 -3.99 9.70 -3.28
N LEU A 234 -4.13 10.39 -2.16
CA LEU A 234 -3.87 11.83 -2.08
C LEU A 234 -2.79 12.17 -1.05
N VAL A 235 -2.94 11.67 0.18
CA VAL A 235 -2.02 12.02 1.27
C VAL A 235 -0.65 11.37 1.07
N ARG A 236 -0.58 10.04 0.91
CA ARG A 236 0.66 9.29 0.74
C ARG A 236 1.58 9.86 -0.35
N PRO A 237 1.14 10.10 -1.60
CA PRO A 237 2.03 10.68 -2.60
C PRO A 237 2.51 12.09 -2.23
N ALA A 238 1.67 12.89 -1.57
CA ALA A 238 2.08 14.21 -1.06
C ALA A 238 3.15 14.09 0.04
N LEU A 239 2.95 13.20 1.03
CA LEU A 239 3.94 12.95 2.09
C LEU A 239 5.27 12.46 1.54
N LEU A 240 5.25 11.50 0.60
CA LEU A 240 6.47 11.01 -0.05
C LEU A 240 7.23 12.15 -0.74
N ARG A 241 6.52 13.04 -1.43
CA ARG A 241 7.14 14.20 -2.07
C ARG A 241 7.72 15.19 -1.04
N MET A 242 7.03 15.42 0.07
CA MET A 242 7.53 16.24 1.19
C MET A 242 8.75 15.61 1.87
N MET A 243 8.88 14.28 1.85
CA MET A 243 10.05 13.54 2.31
C MET A 243 11.22 13.53 1.29
N GLY A 244 11.11 14.26 0.19
CA GLY A 244 12.12 14.30 -0.87
C GLY A 244 12.10 13.09 -1.81
N VAL A 245 11.16 12.16 -1.64
CA VAL A 245 11.10 10.94 -2.46
C VAL A 245 10.64 11.29 -3.87
N ARG A 246 11.46 10.93 -4.86
CA ARG A 246 11.08 10.97 -6.28
C ARG A 246 10.33 9.68 -6.62
N ALA A 247 9.12 9.55 -6.08
CA ALA A 247 8.35 8.32 -6.17
C ALA A 247 7.86 8.08 -7.61
N ALA A 248 8.10 6.86 -8.10
CA ALA A 248 7.37 6.36 -9.26
C ALA A 248 5.87 6.21 -8.89
N PRO A 249 4.95 6.42 -9.85
CA PRO A 249 3.53 6.16 -9.63
C PRO A 249 3.33 4.72 -9.14
N LEU A 250 2.28 4.50 -8.33
CA LEU A 250 1.92 3.17 -7.87
C LEU A 250 1.77 2.23 -9.09
N PRO A 251 2.31 1.01 -9.04
CA PRO A 251 2.20 0.08 -10.14
C PRO A 251 0.71 -0.17 -10.43
N GLN A 252 0.32 0.12 -11.66
CA GLN A 252 -1.02 -0.18 -12.15
C GLN A 252 -0.99 -1.54 -12.80
N LEU A 253 -1.89 -2.42 -12.38
CA LEU A 253 -2.06 -3.73 -13.00
C LEU A 253 -3.31 -3.67 -13.86
N LEU A 254 -3.14 -3.83 -15.17
CA LEU A 254 -4.29 -4.00 -16.05
C LEU A 254 -4.88 -5.38 -15.77
N VAL A 255 -6.12 -5.39 -15.30
CA VAL A 255 -6.85 -6.63 -15.05
C VAL A 255 -7.93 -6.74 -16.10
N SER A 256 -7.97 -7.86 -16.83
CA SER A 256 -9.12 -8.17 -17.67
C SER A 256 -10.33 -8.42 -16.76
N MET A 257 -11.37 -7.62 -16.93
CA MET A 257 -12.66 -7.83 -16.30
C MET A 257 -13.66 -8.12 -17.41
N ASP A 258 -14.50 -9.14 -17.23
CA ASP A 258 -15.60 -9.40 -18.15
C ASP A 258 -16.59 -8.23 -18.07
N ALA A 259 -16.55 -7.36 -19.08
CA ALA A 259 -17.47 -6.24 -19.25
C ALA A 259 -18.66 -6.70 -20.08
N TYR A 260 -19.79 -6.93 -19.43
CA TYR A 260 -21.04 -7.25 -20.12
C TYR A 260 -21.80 -5.96 -20.45
N ALA A 261 -22.22 -5.79 -21.70
CA ALA A 261 -23.21 -4.79 -22.06
C ALA A 261 -24.57 -5.26 -21.54
N ILE A 262 -25.05 -4.65 -20.45
CA ILE A 262 -26.29 -5.08 -19.80
C ILE A 262 -27.42 -4.09 -20.16
N PRO A 263 -28.44 -4.50 -20.92
CA PRO A 263 -29.65 -3.69 -21.08
C PRO A 263 -30.24 -3.32 -19.70
N ASN A 264 -30.75 -2.08 -19.53
CA ASN A 264 -31.30 -1.60 -18.25
C ASN A 264 -32.31 -2.59 -17.63
N GLU A 265 -33.14 -3.20 -18.45
CA GLU A 265 -34.19 -4.16 -18.05
C GLU A 265 -33.64 -5.47 -17.47
N LYS A 266 -32.38 -5.81 -17.78
CA LYS A 266 -31.70 -7.03 -17.30
C LYS A 266 -30.66 -6.73 -16.21
N LEU A 267 -30.55 -5.49 -15.76
CA LEU A 267 -29.46 -5.06 -14.86
C LEU A 267 -29.50 -5.75 -13.50
N GLU A 268 -30.69 -5.96 -12.94
CA GLU A 268 -30.87 -6.70 -11.69
C GLU A 268 -30.56 -8.20 -11.86
N GLU A 269 -30.97 -8.78 -12.98
CA GLU A 269 -30.72 -10.19 -13.30
C GLU A 269 -29.22 -10.46 -13.43
N VAL A 270 -28.50 -9.60 -14.16
CA VAL A 270 -27.05 -9.72 -14.28
C VAL A 270 -26.35 -9.43 -12.96
N ALA A 271 -26.87 -8.51 -12.14
CA ALA A 271 -26.37 -8.31 -10.78
C ALA A 271 -26.49 -9.59 -9.94
N LYS A 272 -27.62 -10.30 -10.01
CA LYS A 272 -27.79 -11.61 -9.36
C LYS A 272 -26.82 -12.66 -9.91
N GLN A 273 -26.60 -12.71 -11.22
CA GLN A 273 -25.64 -13.64 -11.85
C GLN A 273 -24.19 -13.35 -11.43
N VAL A 274 -23.79 -12.08 -11.41
CA VAL A 274 -22.46 -11.67 -10.93
C VAL A 274 -22.27 -12.04 -9.47
N LEU A 275 -23.29 -11.81 -8.63
CA LEU A 275 -23.27 -12.22 -7.23
C LEU A 275 -23.02 -13.74 -7.10
N ALA A 276 -23.79 -14.55 -7.82
CA ALA A 276 -23.69 -16.01 -7.79
C ALA A 276 -22.33 -16.51 -8.31
N SER A 277 -21.85 -15.98 -9.43
CA SER A 277 -20.55 -16.34 -10.02
C SER A 277 -19.40 -15.99 -9.08
N ARG A 278 -19.40 -14.79 -8.50
CA ARG A 278 -18.37 -14.35 -7.55
C ARG A 278 -18.41 -15.16 -6.25
N LYS A 279 -19.60 -15.55 -5.79
CA LYS A 279 -19.77 -16.46 -4.65
C LYS A 279 -19.11 -17.80 -4.93
N GLN A 280 -19.40 -18.41 -6.09
CA GLN A 280 -18.82 -19.70 -6.46
C GLN A 280 -17.29 -19.65 -6.57
N ALA A 281 -16.75 -18.65 -7.25
CA ALA A 281 -15.30 -18.48 -7.37
C ALA A 281 -14.60 -18.35 -6.00
N HIS A 282 -15.27 -17.72 -5.03
CA HIS A 282 -14.76 -17.59 -3.67
C HIS A 282 -14.77 -18.94 -2.93
N ILE A 283 -15.87 -19.69 -3.03
CA ILE A 283 -15.99 -21.05 -2.48
C ILE A 283 -14.87 -21.94 -3.02
N ASP A 284 -14.61 -21.89 -4.33
CA ASP A 284 -13.58 -22.70 -4.98
C ASP A 284 -12.18 -22.33 -4.48
N ALA A 285 -11.90 -21.03 -4.27
CA ALA A 285 -10.64 -20.57 -3.70
C ALA A 285 -10.43 -21.07 -2.25
N ILE A 286 -11.49 -21.10 -1.43
CA ILE A 286 -11.40 -21.63 -0.06
C ILE A 286 -11.18 -23.14 -0.07
N LYS A 287 -11.89 -23.89 -0.93
CA LYS A 287 -11.69 -25.33 -1.12
C LYS A 287 -10.23 -25.66 -1.48
N GLN A 288 -9.58 -24.81 -2.27
CA GLN A 288 -8.15 -24.97 -2.60
C GLN A 288 -7.23 -24.67 -1.42
N ALA A 289 -7.57 -23.70 -0.57
CA ALA A 289 -6.74 -23.28 0.56
C ALA A 289 -6.94 -24.14 1.83
N GLN A 290 -8.09 -24.79 1.98
CA GLN A 290 -8.48 -25.56 3.16
C GLN A 290 -9.02 -26.94 2.74
N ALA A 291 -8.19 -27.97 2.90
CA ALA A 291 -8.52 -29.34 2.49
C ALA A 291 -9.75 -29.92 3.21
N ASP A 292 -10.04 -29.47 4.43
CA ASP A 292 -11.17 -29.92 5.25
C ASP A 292 -12.41 -29.01 5.14
N PHE A 293 -12.45 -28.11 4.15
CA PHE A 293 -13.58 -27.17 3.98
C PHE A 293 -14.85 -27.89 3.52
N ASN A 294 -15.90 -27.81 4.34
CA ASN A 294 -17.25 -28.23 3.99
C ASN A 294 -18.16 -27.01 3.80
N GLU A 295 -18.69 -26.85 2.58
CA GLU A 295 -19.60 -25.76 2.24
C GLU A 295 -20.92 -25.82 3.03
N ALA A 296 -21.35 -27.01 3.47
CA ALA A 296 -22.55 -27.18 4.29
C ALA A 296 -22.42 -26.56 5.69
N ASP A 297 -21.19 -26.31 6.16
CA ASP A 297 -20.92 -25.63 7.43
C ASP A 297 -21.00 -24.09 7.31
N MET A 298 -21.27 -23.57 6.11
CA MET A 298 -21.39 -22.14 5.82
C MET A 298 -22.83 -21.63 6.00
N GLU A 299 -22.99 -20.60 6.83
CA GLU A 299 -24.19 -19.78 6.96
C GLU A 299 -23.99 -18.44 6.23
N TYR A 300 -24.81 -18.16 5.21
CA TYR A 300 -24.80 -16.88 4.50
C TYR A 300 -25.78 -15.91 5.16
N ARG A 301 -25.27 -14.78 5.68
CA ARG A 301 -26.09 -13.83 6.45
C ARG A 301 -26.83 -12.82 5.60
N TYR A 302 -26.28 -12.42 4.46
CA TYR A 302 -26.95 -11.54 3.53
C TYR A 302 -26.44 -11.75 2.10
N GLU A 303 -27.39 -11.79 1.17
CA GLU A 303 -27.16 -11.75 -0.26
C GLU A 303 -27.99 -10.59 -0.79
N VAL A 304 -27.32 -9.46 -1.02
CA VAL A 304 -27.99 -8.21 -1.37
C VAL A 304 -27.70 -7.89 -2.82
N VAL A 305 -28.79 -7.75 -3.58
CA VAL A 305 -28.82 -7.06 -4.85
C VAL A 305 -29.73 -5.87 -4.66
N LYS A 306 -29.17 -4.68 -4.42
CA LYS A 306 -29.97 -3.47 -4.18
C LYS A 306 -29.79 -2.47 -5.31
N PRO A 307 -30.89 -1.84 -5.79
CA PRO A 307 -30.79 -0.76 -6.75
C PRO A 307 -30.00 0.38 -6.12
N HIS A 308 -29.04 0.89 -6.88
CA HIS A 308 -28.26 2.05 -6.48
C HIS A 308 -29.11 3.31 -6.59
N SER A 309 -28.87 4.31 -5.73
CA SER A 309 -29.62 5.58 -5.71
C SER A 309 -29.57 6.37 -7.03
N SER A 310 -28.63 6.02 -7.93
CA SER A 310 -28.54 6.60 -9.28
C SER A 310 -29.49 6.01 -10.31
N GLY A 311 -30.17 4.89 -10.01
CA GLY A 311 -31.08 4.20 -10.94
C GLY A 311 -30.39 3.47 -12.11
N HIS A 312 -29.06 3.44 -12.16
CA HIS A 312 -28.28 2.88 -13.28
C HIS A 312 -27.22 1.85 -12.85
N ALA A 313 -27.36 1.32 -11.64
CA ALA A 313 -26.48 0.31 -11.09
C ALA A 313 -27.20 -0.51 -10.02
N PHE A 314 -26.70 -1.71 -9.77
CA PHE A 314 -27.02 -2.49 -8.59
C PHE A 314 -25.75 -2.70 -7.77
N GLU A 315 -25.88 -2.55 -6.46
CA GLU A 315 -24.86 -3.01 -5.54
C GLU A 315 -25.12 -4.50 -5.28
N VAL A 316 -24.07 -5.29 -5.46
CA VAL A 316 -24.06 -6.74 -5.21
C VAL A 316 -23.15 -6.98 -4.01
N SER A 317 -23.68 -7.62 -2.97
CA SER A 317 -22.86 -8.00 -1.83
C SER A 317 -23.29 -9.31 -1.20
N TYR A 318 -22.33 -10.12 -0.77
CA TYR A 318 -22.60 -11.30 0.04
C TYR A 318 -21.60 -11.43 1.19
N GLU A 319 -22.02 -12.08 2.28
CA GLU A 319 -21.17 -12.45 3.42
C GLU A 319 -21.39 -13.91 3.77
N GLY A 320 -20.28 -14.66 3.89
CA GLY A 320 -20.25 -16.05 4.33
C GLY A 320 -19.68 -16.17 5.74
N THR A 321 -20.44 -16.82 6.62
CA THR A 321 -20.02 -17.15 7.98
C THR A 321 -19.92 -18.66 8.17
N GLN A 322 -19.00 -19.15 8.99
CA GLN A 322 -18.88 -20.57 9.33
C GLN A 322 -18.64 -20.68 10.84
N ARG A 323 -19.42 -21.54 11.51
CA ARG A 323 -19.33 -21.75 12.97
C ARG A 323 -19.32 -20.44 13.79
N GLY A 324 -20.16 -19.48 13.39
CA GLY A 324 -20.32 -18.18 14.06
C GLY A 324 -19.22 -17.14 13.76
N LYS A 325 -18.25 -17.43 12.89
CA LYS A 325 -17.20 -16.48 12.45
C LYS A 325 -17.42 -16.09 10.98
N THR A 326 -17.25 -14.82 10.61
CA THR A 326 -17.30 -14.42 9.20
C THR A 326 -15.95 -14.68 8.54
N PHE A 327 -15.94 -15.49 7.49
CA PHE A 327 -14.72 -15.85 6.79
C PHE A 327 -14.44 -14.95 5.58
N PHE A 328 -15.49 -14.43 4.94
CA PHE A 328 -15.34 -13.65 3.71
C PHE A 328 -16.59 -12.83 3.33
N GLY A 329 -16.38 -11.80 2.51
CA GLY A 329 -17.45 -11.06 1.86
C GLY A 329 -17.00 -10.35 0.58
N TYR A 330 -17.95 -10.04 -0.28
CA TYR A 330 -17.75 -9.30 -1.53
C TYR A 330 -18.71 -8.11 -1.56
N VAL A 331 -18.24 -6.96 -2.04
CA VAL A 331 -19.08 -5.82 -2.39
C VAL A 331 -18.63 -5.32 -3.77
N GLY A 332 -19.55 -5.30 -4.72
CA GLY A 332 -19.31 -4.85 -6.08
C GLY A 332 -20.48 -4.05 -6.63
N TYR A 333 -20.26 -3.39 -7.76
CA TYR A 333 -21.29 -2.67 -8.49
C TYR A 333 -21.43 -3.24 -9.89
N VAL A 334 -22.67 -3.51 -10.30
CA VAL A 334 -23.02 -3.89 -11.66
C VAL A 334 -23.73 -2.70 -12.29
N SER A 335 -23.14 -2.11 -13.32
CA SER A 335 -23.67 -0.94 -14.02
C SER A 335 -23.58 -1.13 -15.52
N ASN A 336 -24.52 -0.53 -16.24
CA ASN A 336 -24.53 -0.49 -17.70
C ASN A 336 -24.01 0.83 -18.29
N ARG A 337 -23.44 1.71 -17.45
CA ARG A 337 -22.72 2.90 -17.90
C ARG A 337 -21.22 2.65 -17.83
N LYS A 338 -20.47 3.29 -18.73
CA LYS A 338 -19.01 3.44 -18.59
C LYS A 338 -18.75 4.33 -17.37
N ILE A 339 -18.59 3.72 -16.20
CA ILE A 339 -18.27 4.42 -14.96
C ILE A 339 -16.82 4.06 -14.61
N PHE A 340 -16.02 5.06 -14.25
CA PHE A 340 -14.75 4.85 -13.56
C PHE A 340 -15.04 4.13 -12.23
N ASN A 341 -14.79 2.82 -12.19
CA ASN A 341 -14.97 2.01 -10.99
C ASN A 341 -13.60 1.74 -10.37
N LEU A 342 -13.33 2.39 -9.24
CA LEU A 342 -12.21 1.99 -8.38
C LEU A 342 -12.60 0.68 -7.70
N PHE A 343 -12.08 -0.44 -8.19
CA PHE A 343 -12.17 -1.71 -7.50
C PHE A 343 -11.12 -1.76 -6.42
N VAL A 344 -11.54 -1.75 -5.16
CA VAL A 344 -10.69 -2.17 -4.05
C VAL A 344 -11.11 -3.60 -3.72
N ASN A 345 -10.25 -4.56 -4.04
CA ASN A 345 -10.45 -5.93 -3.59
C ASN A 345 -10.07 -6.00 -2.10
N THR A 346 -11.03 -5.71 -1.22
CA THR A 346 -10.90 -5.93 0.21
C THR A 346 -11.40 -7.33 0.54
N GLN A 347 -10.50 -8.26 0.86
CA GLN A 347 -10.89 -9.44 1.61
C GLN A 347 -11.10 -9.02 3.07
N PHE A 348 -12.26 -9.33 3.65
CA PHE A 348 -12.59 -9.07 5.05
C PHE A 348 -12.63 -10.41 5.81
N SER A 349 -12.01 -10.47 6.99
CA SER A 349 -12.21 -11.57 7.94
C SER A 349 -12.70 -10.96 9.26
N PHE A 350 -13.84 -11.42 9.80
CA PHE A 350 -14.37 -10.89 11.06
C PHE A 350 -14.25 -11.91 12.19
N VAL A 351 -13.89 -11.43 13.38
CA VAL A 351 -14.01 -12.19 14.64
C VAL A 351 -15.38 -11.88 15.26
N ALA A 352 -16.09 -12.92 15.71
CA ALA A 352 -17.45 -12.81 16.25
C ALA A 352 -17.57 -11.78 17.39
N GLY A 353 -18.59 -10.91 17.31
CA GLY A 353 -18.96 -9.98 18.38
C GLY A 353 -18.31 -8.60 18.34
N ARG A 354 -17.42 -8.32 17.38
CA ARG A 354 -16.87 -6.97 17.14
C ARG A 354 -16.99 -6.59 15.67
N ARG A 355 -17.54 -5.41 15.39
CA ARG A 355 -17.46 -4.76 14.06
C ARG A 355 -16.06 -4.16 13.86
N ASP A 356 -15.01 -4.96 14.02
CA ASP A 356 -13.63 -4.50 13.83
C ASP A 356 -13.21 -4.73 12.37
N MET A 357 -12.84 -3.62 11.74
CA MET A 357 -12.87 -3.40 10.30
C MET A 357 -11.46 -3.52 9.69
N PHE A 358 -10.78 -4.68 9.76
CA PHE A 358 -9.43 -4.78 9.19
C PHE A 358 -9.08 -6.15 8.60
N SER A 359 -8.92 -6.18 7.27
CA SER A 359 -7.84 -6.90 6.59
C SER A 359 -7.50 -6.21 5.27
N GLU A 360 -6.23 -6.32 4.89
CA GLU A 360 -5.49 -5.53 3.90
C GLU A 360 -6.28 -4.99 2.70
N VAL A 361 -6.19 -3.66 2.50
CA VAL A 361 -6.33 -3.08 1.16
C VAL A 361 -5.13 -3.56 0.35
N LEU A 362 -5.28 -4.69 -0.34
CA LEU A 362 -4.44 -5.02 -1.49
C LEU A 362 -4.79 -3.98 -2.56
N ALA A 363 -4.03 -2.89 -2.57
CA ALA A 363 -4.19 -1.80 -3.53
C ALA A 363 -3.79 -2.29 -4.93
N GLY A 364 -4.70 -3.00 -5.59
CA GLY A 364 -4.74 -3.10 -7.04
C GLY A 364 -5.65 -2.00 -7.56
N PHE A 365 -5.09 -1.01 -8.25
CA PHE A 365 -5.89 0.00 -8.94
C PHE A 365 -6.30 -0.55 -10.30
N ALA A 366 -7.60 -0.84 -10.47
CA ALA A 366 -8.16 -1.05 -11.81
C ALA A 366 -8.57 0.31 -12.38
N ILE A 367 -7.92 0.72 -13.47
CA ILE A 367 -8.38 1.84 -14.30
C ILE A 367 -9.07 1.23 -15.51
N THR A 368 -10.37 1.46 -15.65
CA THR A 368 -11.09 1.15 -16.89
C THR A 368 -10.84 2.29 -17.88
N LEU A 369 -10.10 2.04 -18.94
CA LEU A 369 -9.97 2.96 -20.08
C LEU A 369 -10.97 2.56 -21.18
N PRO A 370 -11.38 3.51 -22.04
CA PRO A 370 -12.56 3.41 -22.92
C PRO A 370 -12.62 2.24 -23.91
#